data_AF-A0A7S4UPU4-F1
#
_entry.id   AF-A0A7S4UPU4-F1
#
_cell.length_a   1.000
_cell.length_b   1.000
_cell.length_c   1.000
_cell.angle_alpha   90.00
_cell.angle_beta   90.00
_cell.angle_gamma   90.00
#
_symmetry.space_group_name_H-M   'P 1'
#
loop_
_entity.id
_entity.type
_entity.pdbx_description
1 polymer ?
#
loop_
_entity_poly.entity_id
_entity_poly.type
_entity_poly.pdbx_seq_one_letter_code
_entity_poly.pdbx_strand_id
1 'polypeptide(L)'
;GYDSHVILWDLFEDPAGYHSSDCKRYSKEDTYIVPDMAIEFETLTVRMSPQADNCEITVRCRYEENLERDAVSSTLWFEIEEEAPLFYLTRDAITYNDFNKKDAFSAQQGQDSLIQVMFSADGRSARIPRRVVFEVGYWQATPAEKRVVTAGMALSEFDDDDTNDVYHLKLKFEPLNWEQLMNAFQLPYFVYSILYCVIGMGAVFFTWSFWFVLRITTRKAKTPPFRWQECYEFLLWWPIQGVVVATVPITLLCAVIKISQLPALDVTATVPCTYE
;
A
#
# COMPACT_ATOMS: atom_id res chain seq x y z
N GLY A 1 -18.57 21.34 -11.51
CA GLY A 1 -18.44 20.76 -10.17
C GLY A 1 -18.32 19.26 -10.35
N TYR A 2 -17.33 18.65 -9.70
CA TYR A 2 -17.22 17.20 -9.63
C TYR A 2 -18.30 16.70 -8.66
N ASP A 3 -19.46 16.34 -9.18
CA ASP A 3 -20.67 16.12 -8.37
C ASP A 3 -20.65 14.77 -7.59
N SER A 4 -19.90 13.78 -8.09
CA SER A 4 -19.78 12.46 -7.43
C SER A 4 -18.47 11.70 -7.69
N HIS A 5 -17.70 12.10 -8.70
CA HIS A 5 -16.44 11.44 -9.07
C HIS A 5 -15.42 12.50 -9.43
N VAL A 6 -14.17 12.32 -9.00
CA VAL A 6 -13.05 13.20 -9.38
C VAL A 6 -12.14 12.44 -10.32
N ILE A 7 -11.87 13.01 -11.49
CA ILE A 7 -10.95 12.42 -12.46
C ILE A 7 -9.53 12.84 -12.10
N LEU A 8 -8.75 11.92 -11.55
CA LEU A 8 -7.37 12.20 -11.12
C LEU A 8 -6.48 12.71 -12.26
N TRP A 9 -6.74 12.26 -13.49
CA TRP A 9 -6.04 12.74 -14.68
C TRP A 9 -6.20 14.25 -14.88
N ASP A 10 -7.43 14.78 -14.76
CA ASP A 10 -7.67 16.22 -14.95
C ASP A 10 -7.04 17.04 -13.81
N LEU A 11 -6.98 16.45 -12.61
CA LEU A 11 -6.42 17.09 -11.42
C LEU A 11 -4.89 17.17 -11.44
N PHE A 12 -4.21 16.09 -11.83
CA PHE A 12 -2.74 15.99 -11.74
C PHE A 12 -2.03 16.17 -13.08
N GLU A 13 -2.63 15.72 -14.18
CA GLU A 13 -2.07 15.88 -15.52
C GLU A 13 -2.52 17.18 -16.19
N ASP A 14 -3.46 17.92 -15.58
CA ASP A 14 -3.92 19.28 -15.93
C ASP A 14 -3.52 19.69 -17.36
N PRO A 15 -4.32 19.30 -18.36
CA PRO A 15 -4.02 19.52 -19.77
C PRO A 15 -4.10 20.99 -20.17
N ALA A 16 -4.75 21.83 -19.34
CA ALA A 16 -4.87 23.26 -19.54
C ALA A 16 -3.64 24.05 -19.05
N GLY A 17 -2.77 23.42 -18.24
CA GLY A 17 -1.49 23.97 -17.80
C GLY A 17 -1.59 25.00 -16.68
N TYR A 18 -2.66 24.99 -15.90
CA TYR A 18 -2.88 25.89 -14.78
C TYR A 18 -1.93 25.65 -13.59
N HIS A 19 -1.49 24.40 -13.39
CA HIS A 19 -0.61 23.95 -12.29
C HIS A 19 0.75 23.42 -12.79
N SER A 20 1.19 23.84 -13.98
CA SER A 20 2.40 23.30 -14.62
C SER A 20 3.70 23.54 -13.83
N SER A 21 3.74 24.53 -12.94
CA SER A 21 4.91 24.79 -12.07
C SER A 21 5.03 23.83 -10.90
N ASP A 22 3.89 23.29 -10.45
CA ASP A 22 3.77 22.53 -9.21
C ASP A 22 3.92 21.01 -9.46
N CYS A 23 3.93 20.63 -10.74
CA CYS A 23 3.96 19.24 -11.18
C CYS A 23 5.09 19.01 -12.19
N LYS A 24 6.02 18.13 -11.83
CA LYS A 24 7.08 17.64 -12.70
C LYS A 24 6.51 16.51 -13.55
N ARG A 25 6.40 16.75 -14.85
CA ARG A 25 5.94 15.75 -15.82
C ARG A 25 7.12 15.26 -16.66
N TYR A 26 7.17 13.97 -16.89
CA TYR A 26 8.19 13.32 -17.71
C TYR A 26 7.57 12.81 -19.00
N SER A 27 8.35 12.87 -20.08
CA SER A 27 7.98 12.18 -21.31
C SER A 27 8.08 10.66 -21.10
N LYS A 28 7.47 9.88 -22.00
CA LYS A 28 7.56 8.42 -21.94
C LYS A 28 9.00 7.94 -22.05
N GLU A 29 9.82 8.66 -22.82
CA GLU A 29 11.23 8.36 -23.06
C GLU A 29 12.10 8.69 -21.84
N ASP A 30 11.73 9.72 -21.06
CA ASP A 30 12.44 10.15 -19.86
C ASP A 30 11.95 9.46 -18.58
N THR A 31 10.94 8.59 -18.71
CA THR A 31 10.33 7.86 -17.58
C THR A 31 11.07 6.56 -17.31
N TYR A 32 11.63 6.41 -16.12
CA TYR A 32 12.30 5.19 -15.67
C TYR A 32 11.50 4.48 -14.60
N ILE A 33 11.15 3.22 -14.88
CA ILE A 33 10.46 2.33 -13.94
C ILE A 33 11.42 1.75 -12.91
N VAL A 34 10.97 1.51 -11.68
CA VAL A 34 11.77 0.75 -10.70
C VAL A 34 11.77 -0.73 -11.11
N PRO A 35 12.94 -1.35 -11.37
CA PRO A 35 13.02 -2.77 -11.66
C PRO A 35 12.69 -3.60 -10.41
N ASP A 36 12.09 -4.77 -10.62
CA ASP A 36 11.62 -5.65 -9.53
C ASP A 36 12.71 -6.00 -8.52
N MET A 37 13.94 -6.23 -8.98
CA MET A 37 15.09 -6.60 -8.14
C MET A 37 15.94 -5.41 -7.69
N ALA A 38 15.48 -4.17 -7.89
CA ALA A 38 16.24 -2.92 -7.70
C ALA A 38 17.55 -2.81 -8.49
N ILE A 39 17.97 -3.88 -9.17
CA ILE A 39 19.16 -4.00 -9.99
C ILE A 39 18.70 -4.40 -11.38
N GLU A 40 19.10 -3.62 -12.37
CA GLU A 40 18.90 -3.95 -13.76
C GLU A 40 20.04 -4.86 -14.22
N PHE A 41 19.76 -6.13 -14.51
CA PHE A 41 20.81 -7.14 -14.72
C PHE A 41 21.62 -6.95 -16.00
N GLU A 42 21.04 -6.27 -17.01
CA GLU A 42 21.72 -6.00 -18.28
C GLU A 42 22.81 -4.92 -18.13
N THR A 43 22.53 -3.89 -17.33
CA THR A 43 23.39 -2.72 -17.13
C THR A 43 24.15 -2.78 -15.80
N LEU A 44 23.77 -3.70 -14.92
CA LEU A 44 24.23 -3.84 -13.53
C LEU A 44 24.06 -2.54 -12.72
N THR A 45 23.12 -1.69 -13.13
CA THR A 45 22.82 -0.43 -12.43
C THR A 45 21.77 -0.66 -11.36
N VAL A 46 22.01 -0.11 -10.17
CA VAL A 46 21.04 -0.10 -9.08
C VAL A 46 20.08 1.08 -9.29
N ARG A 47 18.78 0.79 -9.39
CA ARG A 47 17.72 1.78 -9.52
C ARG A 47 16.63 1.48 -8.49
N MET A 48 16.73 2.14 -7.34
CA MET A 48 15.78 2.01 -6.22
C MET A 48 14.69 3.09 -6.25
N SER A 49 14.86 4.13 -7.06
CA SER A 49 13.92 5.25 -7.17
C SER A 49 13.45 5.41 -8.62
N PRO A 50 12.15 5.62 -8.84
CA PRO A 50 11.61 5.90 -10.17
C PRO A 50 11.94 7.33 -10.60
N GLN A 51 12.01 7.53 -11.91
CA GLN A 51 11.89 8.86 -12.52
C GLN A 51 10.56 8.89 -13.25
N ALA A 52 9.56 9.49 -12.63
CA ALA A 52 8.18 9.55 -13.14
C ALA A 52 7.49 10.81 -12.60
N ASP A 53 6.27 11.05 -13.06
CA ASP A 53 5.50 12.25 -12.74
C ASP A 53 5.32 12.46 -11.24
N ASN A 54 5.59 13.68 -10.78
CA ASN A 54 5.39 14.05 -9.38
C ASN A 54 4.67 15.38 -9.33
N CYS A 55 3.58 15.45 -8.58
CA CYS A 55 2.69 16.61 -8.55
C CYS A 55 2.28 16.91 -7.12
N GLU A 56 2.50 18.16 -6.71
CA GLU A 56 2.13 18.66 -5.38
C GLU A 56 1.34 19.96 -5.51
N ILE A 57 0.02 19.86 -5.48
CA ILE A 57 -0.88 21.01 -5.66
C ILE A 57 -1.50 21.37 -4.32
N THR A 58 -1.55 22.66 -4.00
CA THR A 58 -2.27 23.16 -2.82
C THR A 58 -3.44 24.03 -3.26
N VAL A 59 -4.65 23.62 -2.91
CA VAL A 59 -5.89 24.33 -3.21
C VAL A 59 -6.44 24.91 -1.91
N ARG A 60 -6.91 26.16 -1.98
CA ARG A 60 -7.65 26.77 -0.88
C ARG A 60 -9.11 26.39 -0.99
N CYS A 61 -9.62 25.70 0.03
CA CYS A 61 -10.98 25.18 0.08
C CYS A 61 -11.77 25.82 1.23
N ARG A 62 -13.08 25.62 1.21
CA ARG A 62 -13.99 26.01 2.28
C ARG A 62 -14.82 24.81 2.70
N TYR A 63 -15.10 24.69 3.99
CA TYR A 63 -16.05 23.71 4.51
C TYR A 63 -17.46 24.06 4.02
N GLU A 64 -18.17 23.04 3.54
CA GLU A 64 -19.59 23.20 3.20
C GLU A 64 -20.47 22.88 4.41
N GLU A 65 -19.96 22.09 5.36
CA GLU A 65 -20.64 21.77 6.61
C GLU A 65 -20.61 22.92 7.60
N ASN A 66 -21.65 23.04 8.44
CA ASN A 66 -21.63 23.97 9.56
C ASN A 66 -20.63 23.48 10.62
N LEU A 67 -19.66 24.32 10.96
CA LEU A 67 -18.63 23.99 11.94
C LEU A 67 -19.10 24.20 13.39
N GLU A 68 -20.24 24.81 13.66
CA GLU A 68 -20.72 25.01 15.03
C GLU A 68 -20.99 23.67 15.75
N ARG A 69 -20.53 23.55 17.00
CA ARG A 69 -20.46 22.30 17.79
C ARG A 69 -21.80 21.56 17.98
N ASP A 70 -22.93 22.26 17.86
CA ASP A 70 -24.27 21.71 18.09
C ASP A 70 -25.19 21.79 16.84
N ALA A 71 -24.66 22.22 15.69
CA ALA A 71 -25.47 22.45 14.50
C ALA A 71 -25.63 21.21 13.61
N VAL A 72 -24.76 20.21 13.75
CA VAL A 72 -24.70 19.04 12.86
C VAL A 72 -25.17 17.79 13.59
N SER A 73 -26.17 17.10 13.04
CA SER A 73 -26.72 15.85 13.60
C SER A 73 -25.91 14.60 13.22
N SER A 74 -24.96 14.72 12.31
CA SER A 74 -24.08 13.66 11.81
C SER A 74 -22.62 13.91 12.19
N THR A 75 -21.85 12.84 12.39
CA THR A 75 -20.39 12.92 12.57
C THR A 75 -19.74 13.51 11.33
N LEU A 76 -18.92 14.56 11.51
CA LEU A 76 -18.17 15.17 10.41
C LEU A 76 -17.08 14.21 9.91
N TRP A 77 -16.78 14.25 8.61
CA TRP A 77 -15.80 13.32 8.01
C TRP A 77 -14.39 13.47 8.61
N PHE A 78 -14.05 14.65 9.13
CA PHE A 78 -12.78 14.90 9.79
C PHE A 78 -12.78 14.62 11.30
N GLU A 79 -13.92 14.25 11.89
CA GLU A 79 -14.06 13.92 13.32
C GLU A 79 -13.92 12.41 13.59
N ILE A 80 -13.73 11.57 12.57
CA ILE A 80 -13.56 10.11 12.70
C ILE A 80 -12.37 9.77 13.62
N GLU A 81 -12.60 9.13 14.76
CA GLU A 81 -11.55 8.92 15.77
C GLU A 81 -10.61 7.75 15.46
N GLU A 82 -11.03 6.85 14.57
CA GLU A 82 -10.31 5.62 14.24
C GLU A 82 -9.76 5.65 12.81
N GLU A 83 -8.71 4.88 12.54
CA GLU A 83 -8.24 4.65 11.18
C GLU A 83 -9.33 3.91 10.40
N ALA A 84 -9.96 4.61 9.45
CA ALA A 84 -11.07 4.08 8.67
C ALA A 84 -10.93 4.42 7.18
N PRO A 85 -11.45 3.57 6.28
CA PRO A 85 -11.51 3.89 4.85
C PRO A 85 -12.60 4.93 4.59
N LEU A 86 -12.25 6.06 3.97
CA LEU A 86 -13.22 7.13 3.65
C LEU A 86 -13.96 6.87 2.35
N PHE A 87 -13.21 6.55 1.31
CA PHE A 87 -13.73 6.25 -0.02
C PHE A 87 -12.72 5.38 -0.77
N TYR A 88 -13.11 4.95 -1.97
CA TYR A 88 -12.34 4.03 -2.79
C TYR A 88 -11.89 4.70 -4.08
N LEU A 89 -10.68 4.36 -4.52
CA LEU A 89 -10.11 4.74 -5.81
C LEU A 89 -9.86 3.50 -6.65
N THR A 90 -9.89 3.66 -7.97
CA THR A 90 -9.56 2.57 -8.89
C THR A 90 -8.05 2.40 -8.95
N ARG A 91 -7.57 1.17 -8.77
CA ARG A 91 -6.15 0.82 -8.81
C ARG A 91 -5.54 1.09 -10.18
N ASP A 92 -6.23 0.64 -11.22
CA ASP A 92 -5.82 0.79 -12.61
C ASP A 92 -6.62 1.91 -13.29
N ALA A 93 -6.03 2.49 -14.35
CA ALA A 93 -6.71 3.50 -15.15
C ALA A 93 -7.93 2.91 -15.86
N ILE A 94 -9.07 3.60 -15.78
CA ILE A 94 -10.29 3.23 -16.49
C ILE A 94 -10.41 4.05 -17.76
N THR A 95 -10.81 3.40 -18.86
CA THR A 95 -11.05 4.11 -20.13
C THR A 95 -12.31 4.98 -20.04
N TYR A 96 -12.37 6.07 -20.80
CA TYR A 96 -13.53 6.96 -20.84
C TYR A 96 -14.85 6.23 -21.17
N ASN A 97 -14.80 5.23 -22.06
CA ASN A 97 -15.97 4.43 -22.44
C ASN A 97 -16.51 3.58 -21.29
N ASP A 98 -15.62 3.09 -20.43
CA ASP A 98 -16.00 2.30 -19.26
C ASP A 98 -16.43 3.19 -18.10
N PHE A 99 -15.81 4.37 -17.94
CA PHE A 99 -16.21 5.36 -16.94
C PHE A 99 -17.66 5.83 -17.13
N ASN A 100 -18.12 6.00 -18.37
CA ASN A 100 -19.48 6.42 -18.67
C ASN A 100 -20.56 5.34 -18.39
N LYS A 101 -20.16 4.09 -18.10
CA LYS A 101 -21.09 3.04 -17.70
C LYS A 101 -21.37 3.19 -16.22
N LYS A 102 -22.63 3.47 -15.86
CA LYS A 102 -23.07 3.67 -14.46
C LYS A 102 -22.66 2.54 -13.51
N ASP A 103 -22.51 1.32 -14.01
CA ASP A 103 -22.23 0.13 -13.20
C ASP A 103 -20.74 -0.27 -13.19
N ALA A 104 -19.84 0.47 -13.86
CA ALA A 104 -18.44 0.08 -13.95
C ALA A 104 -17.73 0.09 -12.60
N PHE A 105 -18.04 1.06 -11.75
CA PHE A 105 -17.48 1.15 -10.41
C PHE A 105 -18.17 0.21 -9.41
N SER A 106 -19.50 0.09 -9.49
CA SER A 106 -20.25 -0.82 -8.61
C SER A 106 -19.88 -2.29 -8.84
N ALA A 107 -19.58 -2.68 -10.09
CA ALA A 107 -19.08 -4.01 -10.43
C ALA A 107 -17.72 -4.34 -9.79
N GLN A 108 -16.93 -3.33 -9.42
CA GLN A 108 -15.60 -3.49 -8.80
C GLN A 108 -15.66 -3.48 -7.26
N GLN A 109 -16.83 -3.23 -6.66
CA GLN A 109 -16.98 -3.26 -5.21
C GLN A 109 -16.67 -4.65 -4.66
N GLY A 110 -15.84 -4.71 -3.63
CA GLY A 110 -15.38 -5.96 -3.02
C GLY A 110 -14.27 -6.69 -3.79
N GLN A 111 -13.77 -6.12 -4.89
CA GLN A 111 -12.61 -6.64 -5.63
C GLN A 111 -11.32 -5.91 -5.25
N ASP A 112 -10.18 -6.57 -5.48
CA ASP A 112 -8.85 -5.98 -5.27
C ASP A 112 -8.54 -4.82 -6.23
N SER A 113 -9.39 -4.55 -7.24
CA SER A 113 -9.22 -3.42 -8.16
C SER A 113 -9.50 -2.07 -7.51
N LEU A 114 -10.06 -2.04 -6.31
CA LEU A 114 -10.31 -0.81 -5.54
C LEU A 114 -9.31 -0.65 -4.41
N ILE A 115 -8.82 0.57 -4.23
CA ILE A 115 -7.89 0.96 -3.18
C ILE A 115 -8.63 1.86 -2.21
N GLN A 116 -8.53 1.53 -0.94
CA GLN A 116 -9.14 2.30 0.13
C GLN A 116 -8.27 3.52 0.42
N VAL A 117 -8.89 4.69 0.49
CA VAL A 117 -8.24 5.89 1.00
C VAL A 117 -8.31 5.84 2.52
N MET A 118 -7.18 5.49 3.14
CA MET A 118 -7.09 5.33 4.58
C MET A 118 -7.00 6.70 5.25
N PHE A 119 -7.87 6.94 6.21
CA PHE A 119 -7.80 8.11 7.07
C PHE A 119 -6.82 7.88 8.22
N SER A 120 -5.92 8.82 8.44
CA SER A 120 -5.05 8.83 9.61
C SER A 120 -5.64 9.76 10.68
N ALA A 121 -6.00 9.17 11.83
CA ALA A 121 -6.60 9.89 12.96
C ALA A 121 -5.56 10.51 13.92
N ASP A 122 -4.26 10.36 13.64
CA ASP A 122 -3.19 10.71 14.56
C ASP A 122 -3.03 12.23 14.78
N GLY A 123 -2.68 12.60 16.01
CA GLY A 123 -2.14 13.92 16.32
C GLY A 123 -3.14 15.08 16.40
N ARG A 124 -4.40 14.81 16.77
CA ARG A 124 -5.40 15.86 17.01
C ARG A 124 -5.03 16.73 18.22
N SER A 125 -4.74 18.00 17.98
CA SER A 125 -4.57 19.02 19.03
C SER A 125 -5.83 19.85 19.29
N ALA A 126 -6.75 19.88 18.33
CA ALA A 126 -8.01 20.63 18.34
C ALA A 126 -9.00 19.97 17.36
N ARG A 127 -10.21 20.51 17.18
CA ARG A 127 -11.29 19.83 16.45
C ARG A 127 -11.25 20.01 14.92
N ILE A 128 -10.99 21.22 14.43
CA ILE A 128 -11.12 21.57 13.01
C ILE A 128 -9.75 21.54 12.34
N PRO A 129 -9.50 20.73 11.30
CA PRO A 129 -8.21 20.73 10.61
C PRO A 129 -8.10 21.89 9.62
N ARG A 130 -6.95 22.57 9.56
CA ARG A 130 -6.69 23.62 8.56
C ARG A 130 -5.88 23.13 7.39
N ARG A 131 -5.24 21.98 7.51
CA ARG A 131 -4.48 21.38 6.43
C ARG A 131 -4.85 19.92 6.26
N VAL A 132 -5.39 19.62 5.09
CA VAL A 132 -5.80 18.27 4.67
C VAL A 132 -4.81 17.83 3.59
N VAL A 133 -4.10 16.73 3.83
CA VAL A 133 -3.16 16.16 2.86
C VAL A 133 -3.81 14.90 2.29
N PHE A 134 -4.13 14.94 1.01
CA PHE A 134 -4.54 13.77 0.24
C PHE A 134 -3.35 13.30 -0.58
N GLU A 135 -2.85 12.12 -0.27
CA GLU A 135 -1.69 11.53 -0.90
C GLU A 135 -2.05 10.27 -1.68
N VAL A 136 -1.51 10.17 -2.89
CA VAL A 136 -1.69 9.03 -3.78
C VAL A 136 -0.31 8.59 -4.23
N GLY A 137 0.09 7.42 -3.73
CA GLY A 137 1.32 6.75 -4.12
C GLY A 137 1.06 5.75 -5.22
N TYR A 138 1.78 5.87 -6.34
CA TYR A 138 1.58 5.00 -7.49
C TYR A 138 2.88 4.27 -7.90
N TRP A 139 2.70 3.15 -8.58
CA TRP A 139 3.77 2.39 -9.23
C TRP A 139 3.67 2.55 -10.74
N GLN A 140 4.81 2.84 -11.37
CA GLN A 140 4.92 2.89 -12.83
C GLN A 140 5.21 1.48 -13.36
N ALA A 141 4.17 0.72 -13.74
CA ALA A 141 4.31 -0.66 -14.21
C ALA A 141 4.96 -0.71 -15.61
N THR A 142 4.58 0.23 -16.48
CA THR A 142 5.23 0.46 -17.78
C THR A 142 5.43 1.97 -17.95
N PRO A 143 6.30 2.45 -18.86
CA PRO A 143 6.48 3.89 -19.08
C PRO A 143 5.19 4.66 -19.45
N ALA A 144 4.11 3.98 -19.80
CA ALA A 144 2.80 4.59 -20.11
C ALA A 144 1.71 4.26 -19.09
N GLU A 145 1.93 3.29 -18.20
CA GLU A 145 0.89 2.76 -17.30
C GLU A 145 1.26 2.99 -15.84
N LYS A 146 0.36 3.71 -15.16
CA LYS A 146 0.43 4.01 -13.73
C LYS A 146 -0.61 3.16 -13.01
N ARG A 147 -0.19 2.53 -11.91
CA ARG A 147 -1.04 1.78 -11.01
C ARG A 147 -1.01 2.45 -9.65
N VAL A 148 -2.15 2.88 -9.13
CA VAL A 148 -2.24 3.37 -7.75
C VAL A 148 -1.94 2.20 -6.81
N VAL A 149 -1.19 2.43 -5.75
CA VAL A 149 -0.79 1.39 -4.78
C VAL A 149 -1.31 1.72 -3.40
N THR A 150 -1.11 2.97 -3.00
CA THR A 150 -1.53 3.49 -1.70
C THR A 150 -2.24 4.82 -1.90
N ALA A 151 -3.23 5.08 -1.06
CA ALA A 151 -3.86 6.38 -0.97
C ALA A 151 -4.21 6.66 0.49
N GLY A 152 -3.92 7.86 0.93
CA GLY A 152 -4.05 8.27 2.31
C GLY A 152 -4.64 9.66 2.42
N MET A 153 -5.33 9.90 3.53
CA MET A 153 -5.74 11.23 3.93
C MET A 153 -5.26 11.49 5.35
N ALA A 154 -4.45 12.53 5.48
CA ALA A 154 -3.91 12.97 6.76
C ALA A 154 -4.37 14.39 7.08
N LEU A 155 -4.74 14.61 8.33
CA LEU A 155 -5.15 15.90 8.83
C LEU A 155 -4.04 16.52 9.68
N SER A 156 -3.91 17.84 9.61
CA SER A 156 -2.93 18.58 10.40
C SER A 156 -3.34 20.03 10.60
N GLU A 157 -2.59 20.73 11.46
CA GLU A 157 -2.82 22.14 11.78
C GLU A 157 -4.24 22.37 12.30
N PHE A 158 -4.59 21.72 13.41
CA PHE A 158 -5.93 21.82 13.99
C PHE A 158 -6.13 23.12 14.77
N ASP A 159 -7.34 23.67 14.71
CA ASP A 159 -7.82 24.75 15.57
C ASP A 159 -9.27 24.54 16.02
N ASP A 160 -9.76 25.45 16.86
CA ASP A 160 -11.12 25.42 17.43
C ASP A 160 -11.96 26.64 17.00
N ASP A 161 -11.53 27.39 15.98
CA ASP A 161 -12.26 28.56 15.46
C ASP A 161 -13.34 28.13 14.47
N ASP A 162 -14.58 28.09 14.93
CA ASP A 162 -15.76 27.73 14.15
C ASP A 162 -16.19 28.81 13.14
N THR A 163 -15.70 30.05 13.29
CA THR A 163 -16.03 31.16 12.39
C THR A 163 -15.24 31.14 11.08
N ASN A 164 -14.07 30.49 11.09
CA ASN A 164 -13.24 30.34 9.93
C ASN A 164 -13.63 29.06 9.18
N ASP A 165 -14.15 29.22 7.96
CA ASP A 165 -14.58 28.13 7.08
C ASP A 165 -13.45 27.63 6.16
N VAL A 166 -12.24 28.19 6.24
CA VAL A 166 -11.18 27.96 5.26
C VAL A 166 -10.25 26.82 5.68
N TYR A 167 -9.86 25.99 4.72
CA TYR A 167 -8.77 25.03 4.87
C TYR A 167 -7.93 24.93 3.59
N HIS A 168 -6.75 24.32 3.70
CA HIS A 168 -5.85 24.05 2.60
C HIS A 168 -5.84 22.55 2.29
N LEU A 169 -6.29 22.20 1.09
CA LEU A 169 -6.20 20.84 0.56
C LEU A 169 -4.91 20.70 -0.23
N LYS A 170 -4.00 19.87 0.28
CA LYS A 170 -2.75 19.52 -0.38
C LYS A 170 -2.90 18.16 -1.06
N LEU A 171 -2.86 18.16 -2.38
CA LEU A 171 -2.95 16.98 -3.23
C LEU A 171 -1.54 16.57 -3.61
N LYS A 172 -1.15 15.34 -3.27
CA LYS A 172 0.15 14.76 -3.62
C LYS A 172 -0.04 13.54 -4.48
N PHE A 173 0.64 13.52 -5.62
CA PHE A 173 0.71 12.37 -6.52
C PHE A 173 2.16 12.06 -6.78
N GLU A 174 2.67 10.97 -6.21
CA GLU A 174 4.09 10.65 -6.25
C GLU A 174 4.36 9.17 -6.58
N PRO A 175 5.46 8.90 -7.31
CA PRO A 175 5.84 7.55 -7.65
C PRO A 175 6.56 6.91 -6.44
N LEU A 176 6.19 5.66 -6.14
CA LEU A 176 6.76 4.92 -5.01
C LEU A 176 8.15 4.38 -5.33
N ASN A 177 9.05 4.50 -4.34
CA ASN A 177 10.37 3.89 -4.39
C ASN A 177 10.31 2.37 -4.16
N TRP A 178 11.38 1.66 -4.51
CA TRP A 178 11.47 0.20 -4.37
C TRP A 178 11.16 -0.29 -2.95
N GLU A 179 11.65 0.40 -1.92
CA GLU A 179 11.40 0.05 -0.51
C GLU A 179 9.91 0.20 -0.14
N GLN A 180 9.26 1.25 -0.64
CA GLN A 180 7.83 1.48 -0.42
C GLN A 180 6.99 0.43 -1.16
N LEU A 181 7.37 0.08 -2.39
CA LEU A 181 6.75 -1.01 -3.16
C LEU A 181 6.91 -2.36 -2.47
N MET A 182 8.08 -2.61 -1.88
CA MET A 182 8.37 -3.80 -1.09
C MET A 182 7.44 -3.87 0.13
N ASN A 183 7.33 -2.78 0.90
CA ASN A 183 6.46 -2.68 2.08
C ASN A 183 4.97 -2.78 1.71
N ALA A 184 4.57 -2.29 0.54
CA ALA A 184 3.21 -2.36 0.02
C ALA A 184 2.88 -3.70 -0.69
N PHE A 185 3.77 -4.69 -0.61
CA PHE A 185 3.60 -6.02 -1.22
C PHE A 185 3.30 -6.03 -2.73
N GLN A 186 3.81 -5.04 -3.47
CA GLN A 186 3.52 -4.89 -4.91
C GLN A 186 4.50 -5.64 -5.82
N LEU A 187 5.66 -6.05 -5.31
CA LEU A 187 6.68 -6.74 -6.11
C LEU A 187 6.28 -8.20 -6.39
N PRO A 188 6.87 -8.85 -7.41
CA PRO A 188 6.58 -10.26 -7.67
C PRO A 188 7.15 -11.19 -6.58
N TYR A 189 6.50 -12.34 -6.37
CA TYR A 189 6.81 -13.30 -5.30
C TYR A 189 8.27 -13.80 -5.28
N PHE A 190 8.93 -13.86 -6.44
CA PHE A 190 10.32 -14.31 -6.51
C PHE A 190 11.28 -13.33 -5.83
N VAL A 191 10.98 -12.02 -5.85
CA VAL A 191 11.80 -10.99 -5.18
C VAL A 191 11.78 -11.22 -3.68
N TYR A 192 10.58 -11.44 -3.11
CA TYR A 192 10.44 -11.77 -1.70
C TYR A 192 11.16 -13.08 -1.35
N SER A 193 11.06 -14.09 -2.21
CA SER A 193 11.76 -15.37 -2.00
C SER A 193 13.28 -15.19 -1.93
N ILE A 194 13.86 -14.40 -2.85
CA ILE A 194 15.29 -14.07 -2.85
C ILE A 194 15.67 -13.29 -1.59
N LEU A 195 14.88 -12.28 -1.23
CA LEU A 195 15.12 -11.46 -0.04
C LEU A 195 15.13 -12.31 1.23
N TYR A 196 14.18 -13.23 1.39
CA TYR A 196 14.17 -14.19 2.49
C TYR A 196 15.41 -15.10 2.48
N CYS A 197 15.83 -15.59 1.31
CA CYS A 197 17.05 -16.39 1.19
C CYS A 197 18.31 -15.60 1.59
N VAL A 198 18.43 -14.33 1.17
CA VAL A 198 19.57 -13.47 1.49
C VAL A 198 19.64 -13.19 2.98
N ILE A 199 18.52 -12.82 3.60
CA ILE A 199 18.44 -12.59 5.06
C ILE A 199 18.78 -13.88 5.82
N GLY A 200 18.24 -15.02 5.37
CA GLY A 200 18.54 -16.34 5.95
C GLY A 200 20.02 -16.71 5.84
N MET A 201 20.64 -16.51 4.68
CA MET A 201 22.07 -16.72 4.48
C MET A 201 22.91 -15.81 5.38
N GLY A 202 22.51 -14.55 5.55
CA GLY A 202 23.16 -13.61 6.46
C GLY A 202 23.14 -14.11 7.91
N ALA A 203 21.99 -14.60 8.40
CA ALA A 203 21.88 -15.19 9.74
C ALA A 203 22.77 -16.43 9.92
N VAL A 204 22.80 -17.32 8.93
CA VAL A 204 23.70 -18.50 8.94
C VAL A 204 25.17 -18.07 8.92
N PHE A 205 25.52 -17.04 8.14
CA PHE A 205 26.86 -16.50 8.10
C PHE A 205 27.31 -15.91 9.45
N PHE A 206 26.45 -15.15 10.13
CA PHE A 206 26.76 -14.59 11.45
C PHE A 206 26.95 -15.69 12.51
N THR A 207 26.07 -16.70 12.54
CA THR A 207 26.20 -17.83 13.47
C THR A 207 27.46 -18.64 13.20
N TRP A 208 27.79 -18.89 11.92
CA TRP A 208 29.02 -19.56 11.52
C TRP A 208 30.26 -18.74 11.90
N SER A 209 30.25 -17.43 11.69
CA SER A 209 31.35 -16.53 12.05
C SER A 209 31.58 -16.51 13.56
N PHE A 210 30.51 -16.43 14.35
CA PHE A 210 30.59 -16.50 15.81
C PHE A 210 31.13 -17.85 16.28
N TRP A 211 30.63 -18.95 15.71
CA TRP A 211 31.13 -20.30 15.97
C TRP A 211 32.63 -20.42 15.66
N PHE A 212 33.07 -19.86 14.53
CA PHE A 212 34.46 -19.87 14.09
C PHE A 212 35.37 -19.10 15.05
N VAL A 213 34.97 -17.88 15.47
CA VAL A 213 35.69 -17.07 16.46
C VAL A 213 35.82 -17.83 17.79
N LEU A 214 34.72 -18.42 18.29
CA LEU A 214 34.76 -19.22 19.51
C LEU A 214 35.68 -20.43 19.37
N ARG A 215 35.70 -21.07 18.20
CA ARG A 215 36.55 -22.23 17.95
C ARG A 215 38.03 -21.90 17.97
N ILE A 216 38.43 -20.74 17.44
CA ILE A 216 39.83 -20.30 17.42
C ILE A 216 40.29 -19.81 18.79
N THR A 217 39.43 -19.05 19.48
CA THR A 217 39.78 -18.40 20.76
C THR A 217 39.74 -19.36 21.96
N THR A 218 38.86 -20.36 21.94
CA THR A 218 38.67 -21.24 23.10
C THR A 218 39.58 -22.48 23.02
N ARG A 219 40.69 -22.48 23.76
CA ARG A 219 41.52 -23.69 23.97
C ARG A 219 40.84 -24.63 24.97
N LYS A 220 40.13 -25.65 24.48
CA LYS A 220 39.62 -26.75 25.34
C LYS A 220 40.41 -28.03 25.11
N ALA A 221 40.86 -28.67 26.20
CA ALA A 221 41.65 -29.90 26.20
C ALA A 221 40.87 -31.15 25.71
N LYS A 222 39.54 -31.15 25.84
CA LYS A 222 38.68 -32.23 25.35
C LYS A 222 37.38 -31.61 24.82
N THR A 223 37.10 -31.80 23.53
CA THR A 223 35.85 -31.32 22.93
C THR A 223 34.84 -32.46 22.91
N PRO A 224 33.59 -32.25 23.37
CA PRO A 224 32.55 -33.26 23.26
C PRO A 224 32.29 -33.54 21.76
N PRO A 225 32.01 -34.80 21.37
CA PRO A 225 31.72 -35.13 19.99
C PRO A 225 30.44 -34.43 19.55
N PHE A 226 30.47 -33.82 18.36
CA PHE A 226 29.30 -33.15 17.80
C PHE A 226 28.26 -34.20 17.38
N ARG A 227 27.08 -34.15 18.00
CA ARG A 227 25.98 -35.08 17.73
C ARG A 227 25.05 -34.49 16.68
N TRP A 228 25.42 -34.68 15.40
CA TRP A 228 24.67 -34.13 14.26
C TRP A 228 23.18 -34.51 14.26
N GLN A 229 22.86 -35.74 14.66
CA GLN A 229 21.48 -36.24 14.67
C GLN A 229 20.61 -35.51 15.72
N GLU A 230 21.07 -35.42 16.96
CA GLU A 230 20.35 -34.71 18.02
C GLU A 230 20.19 -33.22 17.70
N CYS A 231 21.20 -32.63 17.05
CA CYS A 231 21.17 -31.24 16.64
C CYS A 231 20.15 -31.00 15.49
N TYR A 232 20.12 -31.88 14.49
CA TYR A 232 19.15 -31.84 13.39
C TYR A 232 17.71 -32.03 13.89
N GLU A 233 17.50 -33.02 14.76
CA GLU A 233 16.20 -33.28 15.37
C GLU A 233 15.73 -32.08 16.19
N PHE A 234 16.59 -31.50 17.01
CA PHE A 234 16.23 -30.34 17.83
C PHE A 234 15.97 -29.07 17.01
N LEU A 235 16.83 -28.74 16.05
CA LEU A 235 16.79 -27.45 15.33
C LEU A 235 15.85 -27.42 14.13
N LEU A 236 15.66 -28.53 13.42
CA LEU A 236 14.93 -28.56 12.15
C LEU A 236 13.65 -29.38 12.24
N TRP A 237 13.70 -30.57 12.82
CA TRP A 237 12.55 -31.47 12.83
C TRP A 237 11.35 -30.90 13.58
N TRP A 238 11.53 -30.44 14.82
CA TRP A 238 10.44 -29.85 15.61
C TRP A 238 9.86 -28.56 14.99
N PRO A 239 10.68 -27.59 14.53
CA PRO A 239 10.13 -26.41 13.85
C PRO A 239 9.40 -26.72 12.55
N ILE A 240 9.89 -27.67 11.74
CA ILE A 240 9.22 -28.09 10.50
C ILE A 240 7.84 -28.66 10.82
N GLN A 241 7.72 -29.50 11.85
CA GLN A 241 6.40 -29.99 12.29
C GLN A 241 5.46 -28.84 12.67
N GLY A 242 5.95 -27.83 13.39
CA GLY A 242 5.17 -26.63 13.72
C GLY A 242 4.69 -25.87 12.48
N VAL A 243 5.57 -25.66 11.49
CA VAL A 243 5.22 -25.01 10.23
C VAL A 243 4.18 -25.84 9.46
N VAL A 244 4.34 -27.15 9.37
CA VAL A 244 3.37 -28.04 8.69
C VAL A 244 2.00 -27.97 9.39
N VAL A 245 1.97 -28.07 10.72
CA VAL A 245 0.72 -28.00 11.50
C VAL A 245 0.04 -26.63 11.36
N ALA A 246 0.79 -25.54 11.22
CA ALA A 246 0.24 -24.21 10.99
C ALA A 246 -0.26 -24.00 9.54
N THR A 247 0.50 -24.48 8.54
CA THR A 247 0.24 -24.19 7.12
C THR A 247 -0.86 -25.06 6.52
N VAL A 248 -0.93 -26.35 6.86
CA VAL A 248 -1.94 -27.28 6.33
C VAL A 248 -3.39 -26.83 6.59
N PRO A 249 -3.81 -26.44 7.81
CA PRO A 249 -5.20 -26.03 8.05
C PRO A 249 -5.53 -24.70 7.35
N ILE A 250 -4.60 -23.75 7.30
CA ILE A 250 -4.80 -22.46 6.61
C ILE A 250 -4.97 -22.70 5.11
N THR A 251 -4.09 -23.49 4.50
CA THR A 251 -4.18 -23.82 3.07
C THR A 251 -5.46 -24.59 2.73
N LEU A 252 -5.89 -25.52 3.59
CA LEU A 252 -7.19 -26.19 3.43
C LEU A 252 -8.36 -25.21 3.51
N LEU A 253 -8.35 -24.29 4.46
CA LEU A 253 -9.40 -23.28 4.60
C LEU A 253 -9.46 -22.35 3.38
N CYS A 254 -8.31 -21.82 2.93
CA CYS A 254 -8.23 -21.01 1.71
C CYS A 254 -8.69 -21.79 0.48
N ALA A 255 -8.35 -23.08 0.38
CA ALA A 255 -8.81 -23.93 -0.71
C ALA A 255 -10.33 -24.13 -0.67
N VAL A 256 -10.92 -24.36 0.51
CA VAL A 256 -12.37 -24.47 0.69
C VAL A 256 -13.07 -23.17 0.27
N ILE A 257 -12.59 -22.01 0.74
CA ILE A 257 -13.14 -20.70 0.36
C ILE A 257 -13.11 -20.53 -1.16
N LYS A 258 -11.95 -20.80 -1.79
CA LYS A 258 -11.78 -20.65 -3.23
C LYS A 258 -12.66 -21.61 -4.02
N ILE A 259 -12.84 -22.85 -3.54
CA ILE A 259 -13.74 -23.84 -4.16
C ILE A 259 -15.20 -23.41 -3.99
N SER A 260 -15.59 -22.86 -2.83
CA SER A 260 -16.96 -22.38 -2.61
C SER A 260 -17.32 -21.17 -3.46
N GLN A 261 -16.33 -20.39 -3.91
CA GLN A 261 -16.52 -19.25 -4.81
C GLN A 261 -16.42 -19.63 -6.30
N LEU A 262 -16.28 -20.92 -6.63
CA LEU A 262 -16.35 -21.35 -8.03
C LEU A 262 -17.80 -21.21 -8.55
N PRO A 263 -18.02 -20.75 -9.79
CA PRO A 263 -19.36 -20.47 -10.32
C PRO A 263 -20.33 -21.66 -10.30
N ALA A 264 -19.82 -22.89 -10.28
CA ALA A 264 -20.62 -24.11 -10.21
C ALA A 264 -21.08 -24.49 -8.79
N LEU A 265 -20.44 -23.94 -7.76
CA LEU A 265 -20.65 -24.28 -6.34
C LEU A 265 -20.96 -23.04 -5.48
N ASP A 266 -21.08 -21.87 -6.09
CA ASP A 266 -21.35 -20.61 -5.41
C ASP A 266 -22.76 -20.62 -4.81
N VAL A 267 -22.82 -20.97 -3.53
CA VAL A 267 -24.04 -20.96 -2.72
C VAL A 267 -24.49 -19.51 -2.47
N THR A 268 -23.54 -18.55 -2.42
CA THR A 268 -23.83 -17.14 -2.12
C THR A 268 -24.51 -16.41 -3.27
N ALA A 269 -24.31 -16.84 -4.51
CA ALA A 269 -25.03 -16.31 -5.67
C ALA A 269 -26.57 -16.54 -5.61
N THR A 270 -27.03 -17.50 -4.81
CA THR A 270 -28.46 -17.85 -4.71
C THR A 270 -29.17 -17.25 -3.49
N VAL A 271 -28.44 -16.60 -2.58
CA VAL A 271 -29.02 -15.96 -1.40
C VAL A 271 -29.32 -14.51 -1.75
N PRO A 272 -30.59 -14.10 -1.91
CA PRO A 272 -30.92 -12.71 -2.18
C PRO A 272 -30.53 -11.86 -0.97
N CYS A 273 -29.61 -10.94 -1.16
CA CYS A 273 -29.30 -9.91 -0.16
C CYS A 273 -30.47 -8.93 -0.10
N THR A 274 -31.46 -9.20 0.74
CA THR A 274 -32.44 -8.20 1.16
C THR A 274 -31.82 -7.39 2.28
N TYR A 275 -31.26 -6.24 1.94
CA TYR A 275 -30.92 -5.21 2.92
C TYR A 275 -32.22 -4.42 3.20
N GLU A 276 -32.69 -4.45 4.45
CA GLU A 276 -33.64 -3.45 4.98
C GLU A 276 -32.93 -2.13 5.26
#